data_AF-I3EFH9-F1
#
_entry.id   AF-I3EFH9-F1
#
_cell.length_a   1.000
_cell.length_b   1.000
_cell.length_c   1.000
_cell.angle_alpha   90.00
_cell.angle_beta   90.00
_cell.angle_gamma   90.00
#
_symmetry.space_group_name_H-M   'P 1'
#
loop_
_entity.id
_entity.type
_entity.pdbx_description
1 polymer ?
#
loop_
_entity_poly.entity_id
_entity_poly.type
_entity_poly.pdbx_seq_one_letter_code
_entity_poly.pdbx_strand_id
1 'polypeptide(L)'
;MDSLLEDIRNALGRGDGIKALLLDEYTRDSISPIISHAELLSYDFFLFETIRSTRQPIDVSCVAILSKTSLPLLAEEVQKQVYKEYYVFITDELSDAEIEEIAKKDINGIIKELQELYFPGIPVDDNLIILNGTNDQEIAQSLACLLKGLNVSPRIRYLFGSELSYKTAMYIDAGAKCKSTNSDILILDRVVDLFTPIMYPWTYQSMAAEYLEYKPGMITWGHNNLCISRDDKFFKECKFKDIVYATERLKDSFEDVKVSRELAGEFITNVKNKAKESNRLTMHLKAITEISNACVENDSVSEAMADLIEDVPINLLESIKDATEQQKLRLALIEYLCEVTARSPNILKTLWKDKQQKWILFDGYKKEIELFTKTYIKNYQNLRRPSYERNQSRKLGYIPELVRIITDLKNNRLSTTKYPIVRNIPGNRKTIIVFMGGGISFIEYRALVLLFTKEFPKNDILLISNKIITANEILSSISVRPKY
;
A
#
# COMPACT_ATOMS: atom_id res chain seq x y z
N MET A 1 3.74 -8.91 -11.85
CA MET A 1 4.62 -9.23 -10.72
C MET A 1 5.57 -10.35 -11.07
N ASP A 2 5.12 -11.51 -11.57
CA ASP A 2 6.00 -12.67 -11.81
C ASP A 2 7.25 -12.39 -12.66
N SER A 3 7.12 -11.61 -13.74
CA SER A 3 8.29 -11.18 -14.54
C SER A 3 9.34 -10.44 -13.70
N LEU A 4 8.91 -9.49 -12.86
CA LEU A 4 9.82 -8.72 -12.00
C LEU A 4 10.48 -9.61 -10.93
N LEU A 5 9.77 -10.63 -10.47
CA LEU A 5 10.32 -11.62 -9.53
C LEU A 5 11.39 -12.47 -10.19
N GLU A 6 11.20 -12.80 -11.46
CA GLU A 6 12.17 -13.55 -12.24
C GLU A 6 13.43 -12.71 -12.47
N ASP A 7 13.30 -11.41 -12.77
CA ASP A 7 14.44 -10.49 -12.88
C ASP A 7 15.24 -10.40 -11.57
N ILE A 8 14.57 -10.29 -10.42
CA ILE A 8 15.23 -10.31 -9.10
C ILE A 8 15.92 -11.66 -8.85
N ARG A 9 15.28 -12.79 -9.17
CA ARG A 9 15.89 -14.12 -9.01
C ARG A 9 17.09 -14.33 -9.92
N ASN A 10 17.02 -13.83 -11.15
CA ASN A 10 18.14 -13.84 -12.08
C ASN A 10 19.32 -13.01 -11.54
N ALA A 11 19.05 -11.86 -10.92
CA ALA A 11 20.06 -11.07 -10.24
C ALA A 11 20.71 -11.81 -9.06
N LEU A 12 19.91 -12.49 -8.22
CA LEU A 12 20.39 -13.31 -7.11
C LEU A 12 21.23 -14.52 -7.57
N GLY A 13 20.98 -15.02 -8.78
CA GLY A 13 21.74 -16.08 -9.42
C GLY A 13 23.15 -15.68 -9.88
N ARG A 14 23.50 -14.40 -9.87
CA ARG A 14 24.85 -13.94 -10.24
C ARG A 14 25.91 -14.25 -9.18
N GLY A 15 27.16 -14.31 -9.64
CA GLY A 15 28.33 -14.61 -8.82
C GLY A 15 28.46 -16.09 -8.46
N ASP A 16 29.70 -16.52 -8.27
CA ASP A 16 30.03 -17.91 -7.92
C ASP A 16 30.42 -18.04 -6.44
N GLY A 17 30.22 -19.24 -5.89
CA GLY A 17 30.64 -19.60 -4.55
C GLY A 17 29.80 -18.96 -3.44
N ILE A 18 30.42 -18.76 -2.28
CA ILE A 18 29.78 -18.10 -1.12
C ILE A 18 29.52 -16.64 -1.47
N LYS A 19 28.30 -16.17 -1.24
CA LYS A 19 27.86 -14.81 -1.59
C LYS A 19 27.46 -13.95 -0.40
N ALA A 20 27.69 -12.66 -0.56
CA ALA A 20 27.15 -11.61 0.27
C ALA A 20 26.02 -10.86 -0.47
N LEU A 21 24.87 -10.71 0.18
CA LEU A 21 23.78 -9.85 -0.30
C LEU A 21 23.92 -8.48 0.37
N LEU A 22 24.13 -7.46 -0.44
CA LEU A 22 24.25 -6.07 0.02
C LEU A 22 23.01 -5.28 -0.40
N LEU A 23 22.29 -4.75 0.58
CA LEU A 23 21.07 -3.97 0.37
C LEU A 23 21.22 -2.57 0.96
N ASP A 24 20.31 -1.66 0.61
CA ASP A 24 20.02 -0.49 1.43
C ASP A 24 18.73 -0.70 2.22
N GLU A 25 18.36 0.25 3.08
CA GLU A 25 17.18 0.12 3.93
C GLU A 25 15.90 -0.07 3.10
N TYR A 26 15.80 0.62 1.96
CA TYR A 26 14.64 0.57 1.09
C TYR A 26 14.51 -0.77 0.35
N THR A 27 15.59 -1.22 -0.29
CA THR A 27 15.64 -2.48 -1.04
C THR A 27 15.50 -3.69 -0.14
N ARG A 28 15.97 -3.62 1.11
CA ARG A 28 15.66 -4.63 2.14
C ARG A 28 14.15 -4.75 2.37
N ASP A 29 13.47 -3.62 2.53
CA ASP A 29 12.02 -3.59 2.75
C ASP A 29 11.24 -3.99 1.48
N SER A 30 11.82 -3.81 0.29
CA SER A 30 11.26 -4.26 -0.99
C SER A 30 11.42 -5.76 -1.24
N ILE A 31 12.59 -6.34 -0.93
CA ILE A 31 12.92 -7.75 -1.24
C ILE A 31 12.38 -8.70 -0.17
N SER A 32 12.40 -8.31 1.11
CA SER A 32 12.01 -9.18 2.23
C SER A 32 10.59 -9.77 2.16
N PRO A 33 9.55 -9.08 1.62
CA PRO A 33 8.22 -9.67 1.47
C PRO A 33 8.13 -10.71 0.35
N ILE A 34 9.11 -10.72 -0.56
CA ILE A 34 9.09 -11.47 -1.81
C ILE A 34 9.95 -12.72 -1.74
N ILE A 35 11.18 -12.57 -1.23
CA ILE A 35 12.21 -13.59 -1.25
C ILE A 35 12.45 -14.05 0.18
N SER A 36 12.26 -15.35 0.42
CA SER A 36 12.47 -15.92 1.74
C SER A 36 13.95 -16.10 2.05
N HIS A 37 14.32 -16.09 3.33
CA HIS A 37 15.70 -16.39 3.73
C HIS A 37 16.17 -17.78 3.26
N ALA A 38 15.27 -18.77 3.23
CA ALA A 38 15.58 -20.11 2.72
C ALA A 38 15.88 -20.11 1.21
N GLU A 39 15.20 -19.24 0.44
CA GLU A 39 15.47 -19.04 -0.98
C GLU A 39 16.83 -18.38 -1.19
N LEU A 40 17.19 -17.37 -0.39
CA LEU A 40 18.53 -16.76 -0.44
C LEU A 40 19.65 -17.77 -0.15
N LEU A 41 19.45 -18.65 0.84
CA LEU A 41 20.41 -19.73 1.13
C LEU A 41 20.56 -20.71 -0.05
N SER A 42 19.50 -20.95 -0.84
CA SER A 42 19.57 -21.80 -2.04
C SER A 42 20.37 -21.18 -3.18
N TYR A 43 20.61 -19.87 -3.13
CA TYR A 43 21.53 -19.13 -3.99
C TYR A 43 22.90 -18.92 -3.32
N ASP A 44 23.29 -19.69 -2.30
CA ASP A 44 24.60 -19.58 -1.62
C ASP A 44 24.88 -18.23 -0.91
N PHE A 45 23.84 -17.47 -0.55
CA PHE A 45 24.01 -16.27 0.28
C PHE A 45 24.14 -16.63 1.77
N PHE A 46 25.27 -16.25 2.38
CA PHE A 46 25.51 -16.47 3.82
C PHE A 46 25.77 -15.18 4.60
N LEU A 47 26.01 -14.08 3.89
CA LEU A 47 26.23 -12.76 4.49
C LEU A 47 25.12 -11.82 4.01
N PHE A 48 24.44 -11.16 4.94
CA PHE A 48 23.33 -10.25 4.67
C PHE A 48 23.66 -8.92 5.31
N GLU A 49 23.90 -7.91 4.50
CA GLU A 49 24.46 -6.65 4.96
C GLU A 49 23.73 -5.45 4.39
N THR A 50 23.85 -4.33 5.10
CA THR A 50 23.41 -3.03 4.57
C THR A 50 24.61 -2.21 4.13
N ILE A 51 24.46 -1.41 3.07
CA ILE A 51 25.56 -0.61 2.52
C ILE A 51 26.11 0.43 3.52
N ARG A 52 25.28 0.86 4.48
CA ARG A 52 25.69 1.75 5.57
C ARG A 52 26.48 1.04 6.68
N SER A 53 26.38 -0.28 6.80
CA SER A 53 27.09 -1.05 7.82
C SER A 53 28.60 -0.97 7.59
N THR A 54 29.35 -0.75 8.68
CA THR A 54 30.81 -0.94 8.67
C THR A 54 31.13 -2.43 8.63
N ARG A 55 31.83 -2.87 7.59
CA ARG A 55 32.07 -4.30 7.29
C ARG A 55 33.56 -4.57 7.16
N GLN A 56 33.96 -5.79 7.48
CA GLN A 56 35.34 -6.25 7.31
C GLN A 56 35.53 -6.79 5.89
N PRO A 57 36.72 -6.64 5.28
CA PRO A 57 36.99 -7.23 3.98
C PRO A 57 36.93 -8.76 4.01
N ILE A 58 36.21 -9.35 3.05
CA ILE A 58 36.01 -10.80 2.92
C ILE A 58 36.09 -11.20 1.44
N ASP A 59 36.78 -12.30 1.14
CA ASP A 59 36.96 -12.82 -0.22
C ASP A 59 35.73 -13.63 -0.68
N VAL A 60 34.64 -12.91 -0.97
CA VAL A 60 33.37 -13.46 -1.47
C VAL A 60 32.81 -12.61 -2.61
N SER A 61 31.93 -13.20 -3.42
CA SER A 61 31.19 -12.47 -4.45
C SER A 61 30.03 -11.70 -3.80
N CYS A 62 29.85 -10.43 -4.15
CA CYS A 62 28.77 -9.60 -3.62
C CYS A 62 27.71 -9.33 -4.69
N VAL A 63 26.45 -9.61 -4.37
CA VAL A 63 25.31 -9.13 -5.14
C VAL A 63 24.73 -7.94 -4.40
N ALA A 64 24.83 -6.76 -4.99
CA ALA A 64 24.32 -5.52 -4.42
C ALA A 64 23.01 -5.15 -5.13
N ILE A 65 21.88 -5.17 -4.43
CA ILE A 65 20.61 -4.66 -4.95
C ILE A 65 20.30 -3.37 -4.20
N LEU A 66 20.40 -2.24 -4.87
CA LEU A 66 20.39 -0.91 -4.26
C LEU A 66 19.36 0.00 -4.93
N SER A 67 18.81 0.94 -4.17
CA SER A 67 18.06 2.05 -4.73
C SER A 67 19.00 3.08 -5.33
N LYS A 68 18.48 3.90 -6.25
CA LYS A 68 19.22 5.01 -6.84
C LYS A 68 19.77 6.00 -5.81
N THR A 69 19.12 6.13 -4.66
CA THR A 69 19.58 7.02 -3.58
C THR A 69 20.90 6.58 -2.96
N SER A 70 21.28 5.31 -3.13
CA SER A 70 22.50 4.72 -2.57
C SER A 70 23.71 4.78 -3.50
N LEU A 71 23.60 5.40 -4.68
CA LEU A 71 24.72 5.54 -5.62
C LEU A 71 25.97 6.19 -5.01
N PRO A 72 25.88 7.25 -4.18
CA PRO A 72 27.06 7.82 -3.53
C PRO A 72 27.74 6.83 -2.58
N LEU A 73 26.97 6.00 -1.87
CA LEU A 73 27.50 4.99 -0.95
C LEU A 73 28.14 3.82 -1.71
N LEU A 74 27.56 3.41 -2.84
CA LEU A 74 28.16 2.42 -3.74
C LEU A 74 29.51 2.90 -4.26
N ALA A 75 29.58 4.16 -4.66
CA ALA A 75 30.82 4.80 -5.11
C ALA A 75 31.95 4.73 -4.06
N GLU A 76 31.64 4.93 -2.78
CA GLU A 76 32.61 4.77 -1.68
C GLU A 76 32.93 3.30 -1.37
N GLU A 77 31.93 2.43 -1.44
CA GLU A 77 32.07 0.98 -1.21
C GLU A 77 33.08 0.37 -2.19
N VAL A 78 32.97 0.73 -3.46
CA VAL A 78 33.80 0.17 -4.53
C VAL A 78 35.28 0.56 -4.34
N GLN A 79 35.56 1.73 -3.76
CA GLN A 79 36.92 2.16 -3.44
C GLN A 79 37.52 1.42 -2.24
N LYS A 80 36.68 0.96 -1.29
CA LYS A 80 37.10 0.25 -0.08
C LYS A 80 37.45 -1.21 -0.33
N GLN A 81 36.94 -1.80 -1.42
CA GLN A 81 37.15 -3.20 -1.80
C GLN A 81 36.85 -4.16 -0.63
N VAL A 82 35.64 -4.05 -0.06
CA VAL A 82 35.20 -4.92 1.04
C VAL A 82 35.01 -6.35 0.55
N TYR A 83 34.52 -6.53 -0.66
CA TYR A 83 34.33 -7.85 -1.29
C TYR A 83 35.23 -8.03 -2.51
N LYS A 84 35.39 -9.30 -2.92
CA LYS A 84 36.22 -9.69 -4.07
C LYS A 84 35.74 -9.05 -5.37
N GLU A 85 34.44 -9.14 -5.61
CA GLU A 85 33.78 -8.63 -6.82
C GLU A 85 32.31 -8.29 -6.54
N TYR A 86 31.74 -7.40 -7.35
CA TYR A 86 30.39 -6.87 -7.17
C TYR A 86 29.56 -7.07 -8.44
N TYR A 87 28.36 -7.61 -8.27
CA TYR A 87 27.27 -7.61 -9.26
C TYR A 87 26.23 -6.63 -8.76
N VAL A 88 26.13 -5.48 -9.41
CA VAL A 88 25.34 -4.33 -8.94
C VAL A 88 24.04 -4.24 -9.73
N PHE A 89 22.95 -4.18 -9.00
CA PHE A 89 21.60 -4.05 -9.51
C PHE A 89 20.94 -2.83 -8.90
N ILE A 90 20.55 -1.86 -9.73
CA ILE A 90 19.86 -0.65 -9.29
C ILE A 90 18.36 -0.79 -9.57
N THR A 91 17.51 -0.46 -8.59
CA THR A 91 16.05 -0.58 -8.75
C THR A 91 15.46 0.39 -9.77
N ASP A 92 16.12 1.52 -9.99
CA ASP A 92 15.66 2.61 -10.84
C ASP A 92 16.47 2.72 -12.14
N GLU A 93 16.02 3.58 -13.06
CA GLU A 93 16.77 3.94 -14.27
C GLU A 93 17.94 4.89 -13.92
N LEU A 94 19.10 4.58 -14.47
CA LEU A 94 20.34 5.33 -14.38
C LEU A 94 20.52 6.22 -15.61
N SER A 95 21.08 7.40 -15.40
CA SER A 95 21.56 8.26 -16.47
C SER A 95 23.01 7.90 -16.85
N ASP A 96 23.41 8.24 -18.08
CA ASP A 96 24.79 8.04 -18.56
C ASP A 96 25.81 8.70 -17.63
N ALA A 97 25.49 9.88 -17.08
CA ALA A 97 26.35 10.60 -16.14
C ALA A 97 26.56 9.85 -14.82
N GLU A 98 25.53 9.18 -14.31
CA GLU A 98 25.60 8.38 -13.08
C GLU A 98 26.44 7.12 -13.31
N ILE A 99 26.28 6.47 -14.45
CA ILE A 99 27.09 5.30 -14.84
C ILE A 99 28.56 5.70 -14.97
N GLU A 100 28.85 6.83 -15.62
CA GLU A 100 30.21 7.36 -15.72
C GLU A 100 30.83 7.68 -14.35
N GLU A 101 30.05 8.19 -13.40
CA GLU A 101 30.55 8.51 -12.06
C GLU A 101 30.97 7.24 -11.31
N ILE A 102 30.17 6.17 -11.39
CA ILE A 102 30.49 4.87 -10.80
C ILE A 102 31.75 4.30 -11.46
N ALA A 103 31.81 4.34 -12.80
CA ALA A 103 32.96 3.82 -13.55
C ALA A 103 34.27 4.55 -13.22
N LYS A 104 34.23 5.88 -13.01
CA LYS A 104 35.40 6.68 -12.60
C LYS A 104 35.92 6.28 -11.22
N LYS A 105 35.06 5.78 -10.33
CA LYS A 105 35.43 5.39 -8.97
C LYS A 105 35.83 3.92 -8.84
N ASP A 106 35.45 3.06 -9.79
CA ASP A 106 35.91 1.67 -9.87
C ASP A 106 37.32 1.52 -10.45
N ILE A 107 38.31 2.05 -9.74
CA ILE A 107 39.72 2.02 -10.17
C ILE A 107 40.24 0.57 -10.24
N ASN A 108 39.71 -0.32 -9.40
CA ASN A 108 40.17 -1.70 -9.26
C ASN A 108 39.40 -2.68 -10.17
N GLY A 109 38.38 -2.23 -10.92
CA GLY A 109 37.58 -3.06 -11.82
C GLY A 109 36.86 -4.21 -11.10
N ILE A 110 36.36 -3.95 -9.90
CA ILE A 110 35.72 -4.98 -9.06
C ILE A 110 34.24 -5.14 -9.40
N ILE A 111 33.60 -4.16 -10.05
CA ILE A 111 32.24 -4.30 -10.55
C ILE A 111 32.28 -5.16 -11.83
N LYS A 112 31.63 -6.32 -11.81
CA LYS A 112 31.55 -7.24 -12.96
C LYS A 112 30.32 -7.00 -13.83
N GLU A 113 29.23 -6.54 -13.21
CA GLU A 113 27.95 -6.31 -13.86
C GLU A 113 27.27 -5.11 -13.18
N LEU A 114 26.72 -4.20 -13.98
CA LEU A 114 25.85 -3.12 -13.53
C LEU A 114 24.56 -3.18 -14.35
N GLN A 115 23.43 -3.43 -13.70
CA GLN A 115 22.13 -3.57 -14.36
C GLN A 115 21.02 -2.81 -13.64
N GLU A 116 20.02 -2.41 -14.41
CA GLU A 116 18.80 -1.77 -13.92
C GLU A 116 17.69 -2.82 -13.82
N LEU A 117 17.05 -2.92 -12.66
CA LEU A 117 15.93 -3.87 -12.42
C LEU A 117 14.56 -3.28 -12.76
N TYR A 118 14.45 -1.96 -12.85
CA TYR A 118 13.17 -1.26 -13.09
C TYR A 118 12.05 -1.61 -12.11
N PHE A 119 12.39 -1.80 -10.83
CA PHE A 119 11.45 -2.11 -9.75
C PHE A 119 11.61 -1.17 -8.54
N PRO A 120 11.26 0.12 -8.68
CA PRO A 120 11.41 1.12 -7.63
C PRO A 120 10.21 1.12 -6.66
N GLY A 121 9.85 -0.06 -6.13
CA GLY A 121 8.65 -0.25 -5.31
C GLY A 121 8.79 -1.34 -4.24
N ILE A 122 7.96 -1.27 -3.20
CA ILE A 122 7.77 -2.31 -2.20
C ILE A 122 6.44 -3.01 -2.49
N PRO A 123 6.43 -4.31 -2.82
CA PRO A 123 5.19 -5.05 -3.00
C PRO A 123 4.62 -5.40 -1.64
N VAL A 124 3.45 -4.83 -1.36
CA VAL A 124 2.70 -5.06 -0.11
C VAL A 124 1.92 -6.36 -0.19
N ASP A 125 1.42 -6.68 -1.38
CA ASP A 125 0.57 -7.83 -1.67
C ASP A 125 0.59 -8.11 -3.18
N ASP A 126 -0.08 -9.17 -3.64
CA ASP A 126 -0.02 -9.64 -5.04
C ASP A 126 -0.43 -8.55 -6.07
N ASN A 127 -1.34 -7.65 -5.68
CA ASN A 127 -1.88 -6.59 -6.54
C ASN A 127 -1.56 -5.17 -6.06
N LEU A 128 -0.69 -4.98 -5.05
CA LEU A 128 -0.41 -3.67 -4.45
C LEU A 128 1.09 -3.40 -4.33
N ILE A 129 1.54 -2.32 -4.96
CA ILE A 129 2.92 -1.82 -4.88
C ILE A 129 2.93 -0.40 -4.32
N ILE A 130 3.85 -0.14 -3.40
CA ILE A 130 4.15 1.20 -2.91
C ILE A 130 5.45 1.70 -3.52
N LEU A 131 5.41 2.78 -4.27
CA LEU A 131 6.57 3.36 -4.95
C LEU A 131 7.49 4.12 -4.01
N ASN A 132 8.77 4.19 -4.38
CA ASN A 132 9.71 5.11 -3.78
C ASN A 132 9.47 6.56 -4.26
N GLY A 133 9.81 7.52 -3.40
CA GLY A 133 9.86 8.93 -3.75
C GLY A 133 9.45 9.84 -2.59
N THR A 134 10.22 10.90 -2.38
CA THR A 134 9.99 11.90 -1.34
C THR A 134 9.08 13.04 -1.82
N ASN A 135 9.00 13.21 -3.14
CA ASN A 135 8.25 14.28 -3.79
C ASN A 135 7.53 13.78 -5.05
N ASP A 136 6.60 14.59 -5.56
CA ASP A 136 5.75 14.26 -6.71
C ASP A 136 6.55 13.88 -7.96
N GLN A 137 7.72 14.49 -8.17
CA GLN A 137 8.57 14.22 -9.34
C GLN A 137 9.24 12.85 -9.24
N GLU A 138 9.84 12.55 -8.09
CA GLU A 138 10.44 11.22 -7.83
C GLU A 138 9.39 10.12 -7.93
N ILE A 139 8.17 10.34 -7.42
CA ILE A 139 7.08 9.37 -7.54
C ILE A 139 6.69 9.14 -9.00
N ALA A 140 6.62 10.19 -9.82
CA ALA A 140 6.35 10.08 -11.25
C ALA A 140 7.46 9.31 -11.99
N GLN A 141 8.72 9.55 -11.62
CA GLN A 141 9.89 8.82 -12.12
C GLN A 141 9.82 7.33 -11.76
N SER A 142 9.57 7.01 -10.49
CA SER A 142 9.40 5.63 -10.01
C SER A 142 8.25 4.92 -10.73
N LEU A 143 7.12 5.60 -10.94
CA LEU A 143 5.99 5.02 -11.66
C LEU A 143 6.33 4.74 -13.12
N ALA A 144 6.98 5.68 -13.81
CA ALA A 144 7.41 5.48 -15.20
C ALA A 144 8.44 4.34 -15.33
N CYS A 145 9.39 4.28 -14.40
CA CYS A 145 10.39 3.23 -14.29
C CYS A 145 9.72 1.85 -14.09
N LEU A 146 8.76 1.74 -13.17
CA LEU A 146 8.00 0.50 -12.95
C LEU A 146 7.21 0.09 -14.21
N LEU A 147 6.57 1.04 -14.90
CA LEU A 147 5.85 0.75 -16.16
C LEU A 147 6.81 0.23 -17.25
N LYS A 148 8.04 0.74 -17.30
CA LYS A 148 9.10 0.24 -18.19
C LYS A 148 9.51 -1.19 -17.82
N GLY A 149 9.72 -1.48 -16.53
CA GLY A 149 10.04 -2.84 -16.04
C GLY A 149 8.93 -3.86 -16.29
N LEU A 150 7.66 -3.43 -16.16
CA LEU A 150 6.51 -4.24 -16.53
C LEU A 150 6.34 -4.40 -18.06
N ASN A 151 7.11 -3.65 -18.86
CA ASN A 151 7.01 -3.57 -20.31
C ASN A 151 5.59 -3.18 -20.77
N VAL A 152 5.00 -2.17 -20.12
CA VAL A 152 3.63 -1.68 -20.37
C VAL A 152 3.63 -0.22 -20.83
N SER A 153 2.94 0.05 -21.94
CA SER A 153 2.59 1.39 -22.45
C SER A 153 1.06 1.58 -22.43
N PRO A 154 0.50 2.15 -21.34
CA PRO A 154 -0.95 2.23 -21.16
C PRO A 154 -1.59 3.44 -21.86
N ARG A 155 -2.91 3.37 -22.08
CA ARG A 155 -3.74 4.56 -22.27
C ARG A 155 -3.82 5.32 -20.95
N ILE A 156 -3.49 6.60 -20.98
CA ILE A 156 -3.34 7.42 -19.78
C ILE A 156 -4.58 8.26 -19.53
N ARG A 157 -5.18 8.11 -18.36
CA ARG A 157 -6.21 9.01 -17.81
C ARG A 157 -5.77 9.53 -16.45
N TYR A 158 -6.14 10.76 -16.13
CA TYR A 158 -5.78 11.39 -14.85
C TYR A 158 -6.95 12.18 -14.26
N LEU A 159 -6.90 12.47 -12.96
CA LEU A 159 -7.88 13.32 -12.28
C LEU A 159 -7.69 14.80 -12.63
N PHE A 160 -8.62 15.38 -13.39
CA PHE A 160 -8.56 16.80 -13.70
C PHE A 160 -8.64 17.67 -12.44
N GLY A 161 -7.79 18.70 -12.35
CA GLY A 161 -7.68 19.60 -11.20
C GLY A 161 -6.62 19.20 -10.17
N SER A 162 -6.06 17.98 -10.24
CA SER A 162 -4.90 17.60 -9.42
C SER A 162 -3.59 17.83 -10.18
N GLU A 163 -2.75 18.72 -9.65
CA GLU A 163 -1.41 19.02 -10.18
C GLU A 163 -0.51 17.77 -10.19
N LEU A 164 -0.52 16.99 -9.10
CA LEU A 164 0.20 15.73 -8.98
C LEU A 164 -0.21 14.79 -10.12
N SER A 165 -1.51 14.54 -10.28
CA SER A 165 -1.98 13.58 -11.29
C SER A 165 -1.67 14.04 -12.71
N TYR A 166 -1.76 15.35 -12.99
CA TYR A 166 -1.44 15.91 -14.30
C TYR A 166 0.05 15.81 -14.62
N LYS A 167 0.93 16.25 -13.71
CA LYS A 167 2.39 16.17 -13.91
C LYS A 167 2.86 14.73 -14.11
N THR A 168 2.35 13.81 -13.28
CA THR A 168 2.64 12.38 -13.42
C THR A 168 2.18 11.83 -14.76
N ALA A 169 0.98 12.19 -15.22
CA ALA A 169 0.47 11.77 -16.52
C ALA A 169 1.33 12.28 -17.69
N MET A 170 1.74 13.55 -17.65
CA MET A 170 2.61 14.14 -18.67
C MET A 170 4.00 13.49 -18.68
N TYR A 171 4.55 13.21 -17.50
CA TYR A 171 5.86 12.56 -17.37
C TYR A 171 5.85 11.16 -18.00
N ILE A 172 4.82 10.36 -17.71
CA ILE A 172 4.68 9.01 -18.29
C ILE A 172 4.50 9.09 -19.81
N ASP A 173 3.68 10.02 -20.30
CA ASP A 173 3.45 10.17 -21.74
C ASP A 173 4.72 10.55 -22.50
N ALA A 174 5.53 11.46 -21.94
CA ALA A 174 6.80 11.88 -22.52
C ALA A 174 7.82 10.74 -22.64
N GLY A 175 7.83 9.80 -21.68
CA GLY A 175 8.72 8.63 -21.70
C GLY A 175 8.19 7.42 -22.49
N ALA A 176 6.91 7.40 -22.85
CA ALA A 176 6.26 6.22 -23.38
C ALA A 176 6.58 5.99 -24.88
N LYS A 177 7.54 5.09 -25.16
CA LYS A 177 7.81 4.59 -26.52
C LYS A 177 6.59 3.85 -27.10
N CYS A 178 6.32 4.03 -28.40
CA CYS A 178 5.22 3.36 -29.12
C CYS A 178 5.45 1.85 -29.23
N LYS A 179 5.07 1.09 -28.20
CA LYS A 179 4.78 -0.35 -28.31
C LYS A 179 3.39 -0.58 -27.74
N SER A 180 2.48 -1.05 -28.57
CA SER A 180 1.07 -1.19 -28.20
C SER A 180 0.89 -2.31 -27.16
N THR A 181 0.74 -1.95 -25.90
CA THR A 181 0.21 -2.87 -24.88
C THR A 181 -1.23 -2.51 -24.55
N ASN A 182 -2.04 -3.54 -24.35
CA ASN A 182 -3.47 -3.44 -24.09
C ASN A 182 -3.76 -3.12 -22.61
N SER A 183 -3.39 -1.92 -22.15
CA SER A 183 -3.58 -1.51 -20.75
C SER A 183 -4.16 -0.11 -20.60
N ASP A 184 -4.89 0.11 -19.51
CA ASP A 184 -5.32 1.43 -19.04
C ASP A 184 -4.54 1.78 -17.77
N ILE A 185 -4.14 3.05 -17.64
CA ILE A 185 -3.71 3.62 -16.36
C ILE A 185 -4.63 4.77 -15.98
N LEU A 186 -5.13 4.73 -14.74
CA LEU A 186 -5.88 5.82 -14.12
C LEU A 186 -5.05 6.41 -12.98
N ILE A 187 -4.66 7.66 -13.13
CA ILE A 187 -3.82 8.41 -12.20
C ILE A 187 -4.73 9.31 -11.35
N LEU A 188 -4.83 8.98 -10.07
CA LEU A 188 -5.69 9.64 -9.10
C LEU A 188 -4.85 10.34 -8.03
N ASP A 189 -5.55 11.18 -7.27
CA ASP A 189 -5.03 11.86 -6.10
C ASP A 189 -6.02 11.56 -4.95
N ARG A 190 -5.51 11.47 -3.72
CA ARG A 190 -6.25 11.12 -2.50
C ARG A 190 -7.53 11.91 -2.34
N VAL A 191 -7.50 13.11 -2.89
CA VAL A 191 -8.56 14.07 -2.90
C VAL A 191 -9.86 13.63 -3.58
N VAL A 192 -9.81 12.54 -4.35
CA VAL A 192 -11.01 11.90 -4.90
C VAL A 192 -11.91 11.29 -3.83
N ASP A 193 -11.33 10.89 -2.69
CA ASP A 193 -12.03 10.29 -1.56
C ASP A 193 -11.26 10.52 -0.27
N LEU A 194 -11.76 11.44 0.54
CA LEU A 194 -11.24 11.77 1.86
C LEU A 194 -12.00 11.08 3.00
N PHE A 195 -13.14 10.44 2.71
CA PHE A 195 -13.91 9.73 3.74
C PHE A 195 -13.23 8.41 4.08
N THR A 196 -12.89 7.61 3.07
CA THR A 196 -12.43 6.22 3.29
C THR A 196 -11.22 6.11 4.23
N PRO A 197 -10.14 6.91 4.09
CA PRO A 197 -9.00 6.87 4.99
C PRO A 197 -9.34 7.21 6.45
N ILE A 198 -10.45 7.91 6.69
CA ILE A 198 -10.93 8.35 8.00
C ILE A 198 -11.94 7.33 8.56
N MET A 199 -12.43 6.34 7.81
CA MET A 199 -13.40 5.37 8.33
C MET A 199 -12.72 4.29 9.19
N TYR A 200 -13.38 3.84 10.25
CA TYR A 200 -12.92 2.67 11.01
C TYR A 200 -12.92 1.42 10.14
N PRO A 201 -11.82 0.67 10.08
CA PRO A 201 -11.76 -0.57 9.31
C PRO A 201 -12.44 -1.72 10.05
N TRP A 202 -13.03 -2.65 9.31
CA TRP A 202 -13.75 -3.81 9.89
C TRP A 202 -13.23 -5.19 9.43
N THR A 203 -12.05 -5.22 8.80
CA THR A 203 -11.47 -6.45 8.25
C THR A 203 -10.03 -6.64 8.70
N TYR A 204 -9.59 -7.89 8.81
CA TYR A 204 -8.38 -8.26 9.54
C TYR A 204 -7.13 -7.46 9.15
N GLN A 205 -6.77 -7.40 7.86
CA GLN A 205 -5.59 -6.65 7.41
C GLN A 205 -5.72 -5.14 7.65
N SER A 206 -6.91 -4.59 7.39
CA SER A 206 -7.15 -3.15 7.56
C SER A 206 -7.11 -2.75 9.03
N MET A 207 -7.67 -3.57 9.92
CA MET A 207 -7.60 -3.36 11.37
C MET A 207 -6.18 -3.54 11.91
N ALA A 208 -5.44 -4.55 11.42
CA ALA A 208 -4.05 -4.73 11.80
C ALA A 208 -3.19 -3.51 11.44
N ALA A 209 -3.43 -2.87 10.30
CA ALA A 209 -2.73 -1.65 9.91
C ALA A 209 -3.16 -0.39 10.69
N GLU A 210 -4.38 -0.38 11.22
CA GLU A 210 -4.91 0.75 11.99
C GLU A 210 -4.49 0.68 13.47
N TYR A 211 -4.51 -0.53 14.06
CA TYR A 211 -4.32 -0.72 15.50
C TYR A 211 -2.96 -1.30 15.88
N LEU A 212 -2.24 -1.91 14.93
CA LEU A 212 -0.91 -2.47 15.13
C LEU A 212 0.06 -1.83 14.13
N GLU A 213 1.35 -2.15 14.24
CA GLU A 213 2.36 -1.67 13.30
C GLU A 213 2.44 -2.62 12.09
N TYR A 214 1.81 -2.24 10.99
CA TYR A 214 1.86 -3.01 9.74
C TYR A 214 3.04 -2.57 8.87
N LYS A 215 3.89 -3.52 8.52
CA LYS A 215 4.90 -3.40 7.46
C LYS A 215 4.67 -4.51 6.43
N PRO A 216 5.00 -4.30 5.15
CA PRO A 216 4.95 -5.37 4.15
C PRO A 216 5.64 -6.64 4.66
N GLY A 217 4.92 -7.76 4.70
CA GLY A 217 5.43 -9.04 5.20
C GLY A 217 5.46 -9.20 6.73
N MET A 218 5.17 -8.17 7.53
CA MET A 218 5.27 -8.26 9.00
C MET A 218 4.31 -7.34 9.76
N ILE A 219 3.68 -7.85 10.82
CA ILE A 219 2.89 -7.06 11.78
C ILE A 219 3.58 -7.09 13.14
N THR A 220 3.81 -5.94 13.76
CA THR A 220 4.45 -5.81 15.09
C THR A 220 3.55 -5.09 16.09
N TRP A 221 3.64 -5.50 17.36
CA TRP A 221 2.99 -4.81 18.48
C TRP A 221 3.66 -5.18 19.81
N GLY A 222 4.08 -4.17 20.58
CA GLY A 222 4.89 -4.39 21.78
C GLY A 222 6.16 -5.17 21.46
N HIS A 223 6.30 -6.36 22.06
CA HIS A 223 7.43 -7.28 21.80
C HIS A 223 7.09 -8.41 20.81
N ASN A 224 5.86 -8.45 20.31
CA ASN A 224 5.37 -9.50 19.43
C ASN A 224 5.63 -9.14 17.96
N ASN A 225 5.96 -10.16 17.16
CA ASN A 225 6.06 -10.06 15.71
C ASN A 225 5.29 -11.20 15.04
N LEU A 226 4.62 -10.88 13.94
CA LEU A 226 3.88 -11.83 13.12
C LEU A 226 4.35 -11.68 11.68
N CYS A 227 5.01 -12.71 11.16
CA CYS A 227 5.38 -12.77 9.74
C CYS A 227 4.15 -13.16 8.92
N ILE A 228 3.72 -12.27 8.01
CA ILE A 228 2.57 -12.44 7.10
C ILE A 228 3.04 -12.64 5.66
N SER A 229 4.10 -13.43 5.49
CA SER A 229 4.69 -13.75 4.19
C SER A 229 3.72 -14.53 3.29
N ARG A 230 4.07 -14.69 2.01
CA ARG A 230 3.22 -15.35 1.00
C ARG A 230 2.85 -16.81 1.33
N ASP A 231 3.62 -17.49 2.18
CA ASP A 231 3.36 -18.85 2.68
C ASP A 231 2.37 -18.89 3.87
N ASP A 232 1.88 -17.75 4.32
CA ASP A 232 0.84 -17.65 5.33
C ASP A 232 -0.56 -17.85 4.74
N LYS A 233 -0.96 -19.12 4.70
CA LYS A 233 -2.29 -19.52 4.20
C LYS A 233 -3.43 -18.92 5.03
N PHE A 234 -3.26 -18.86 6.36
CA PHE A 234 -4.30 -18.33 7.25
C PHE A 234 -4.52 -16.85 6.99
N PHE A 235 -3.45 -16.06 6.96
CA PHE A 235 -3.56 -14.63 6.64
C PHE A 235 -4.10 -14.39 5.24
N LYS A 236 -3.64 -15.15 4.23
CA LYS A 236 -4.13 -15.01 2.85
C LYS A 236 -5.64 -15.24 2.73
N GLU A 237 -6.18 -16.20 3.48
CA GLU A 237 -7.62 -16.49 3.54
C GLU A 237 -8.40 -15.40 4.31
N CYS A 238 -7.88 -14.98 5.46
CA CYS A 238 -8.61 -14.15 6.42
C CYS A 238 -8.42 -12.64 6.24
N LYS A 239 -7.39 -12.17 5.51
CA LYS A 239 -6.99 -10.74 5.45
C LYS A 239 -8.14 -9.78 5.09
N PHE A 240 -9.06 -10.22 4.22
CA PHE A 240 -10.19 -9.42 3.75
C PHE A 240 -11.52 -9.73 4.45
N LYS A 241 -11.50 -10.63 5.44
CA LYS A 241 -12.64 -11.05 6.24
C LYS A 241 -12.70 -10.26 7.54
N ASP A 242 -13.86 -10.28 8.17
CA ASP A 242 -14.03 -9.70 9.50
C ASP A 242 -13.33 -10.56 10.57
N ILE A 243 -13.24 -10.00 11.78
CA ILE A 243 -12.57 -10.63 12.92
C ILE A 243 -13.34 -11.85 13.43
N VAL A 244 -14.66 -11.89 13.27
CA VAL A 244 -15.48 -13.02 13.71
C VAL A 244 -15.12 -14.25 12.88
N TYR A 245 -15.16 -14.12 11.54
CA TYR A 245 -14.73 -15.16 10.61
C TYR A 245 -13.29 -15.59 10.87
N ALA A 246 -12.37 -14.62 11.03
CA ALA A 246 -10.96 -14.93 11.29
C ALA A 246 -10.79 -15.74 12.59
N THR A 247 -11.57 -15.44 13.63
CA THR A 247 -11.53 -16.16 14.91
C THR A 247 -12.07 -17.58 14.79
N GLU A 248 -13.17 -17.77 14.07
CA GLU A 248 -13.73 -19.11 13.79
C GLU A 248 -12.75 -19.93 12.97
N ARG A 249 -12.27 -19.39 11.85
CA ARG A 249 -11.30 -20.08 10.98
C ARG A 249 -9.99 -20.40 11.68
N LEU A 250 -9.59 -19.58 12.67
CA LEU A 250 -8.40 -19.84 13.47
C LEU A 250 -8.56 -21.08 14.35
N LYS A 251 -9.75 -21.28 14.94
CA LYS A 251 -10.07 -22.49 15.72
C LYS A 251 -9.96 -23.72 14.83
N ASP A 252 -10.58 -23.68 13.65
CA ASP A 252 -10.50 -24.77 12.67
C ASP A 252 -9.04 -25.05 12.27
N SER A 253 -8.25 -23.99 12.04
CA SER A 253 -6.83 -24.12 11.68
C SER A 253 -6.00 -24.78 12.80
N PHE A 254 -6.31 -24.51 14.07
CA PHE A 254 -5.68 -25.20 15.20
C PHE A 254 -6.10 -26.66 15.29
N GLU A 255 -7.34 -27.00 14.97
CA GLU A 255 -7.83 -28.38 14.89
C GLU A 255 -7.16 -29.16 13.75
N ASP A 256 -7.05 -28.54 12.57
CA ASP A 256 -6.35 -29.10 11.40
C ASP A 256 -4.90 -29.50 11.75
N VAL A 257 -4.19 -28.63 12.48
CA VAL A 257 -2.82 -28.89 12.95
C VAL A 257 -2.77 -30.00 14.01
N LYS A 258 -3.78 -30.10 14.89
CA LYS A 258 -3.89 -31.16 15.92
C LYS A 258 -4.19 -32.53 15.31
N VAL A 259 -5.21 -32.65 14.45
CA VAL A 259 -5.57 -33.91 13.78
C VAL A 259 -4.41 -34.41 12.92
N SER A 260 -3.74 -33.49 12.23
CA SER A 260 -2.52 -33.80 11.48
C SER A 260 -1.36 -34.28 12.35
N ARG A 261 -1.37 -34.01 13.67
CA ARG A 261 -0.34 -34.48 14.62
C ARG A 261 -0.54 -35.94 15.02
N GLU A 262 -1.79 -36.41 15.09
CA GLU A 262 -2.15 -37.75 15.54
C GLU A 262 -1.99 -38.82 14.45
N LEU A 263 -2.15 -38.43 13.18
CA LEU A 263 -2.13 -39.35 12.03
C LEU A 263 -0.73 -39.68 11.47
N ALA A 264 0.34 -39.02 11.92
CA ALA A 264 1.64 -39.04 11.23
C ALA A 264 2.71 -39.89 11.93
N GLY A 265 3.05 -41.03 11.34
CA GLY A 265 4.31 -41.74 11.58
C GLY A 265 5.51 -40.98 11.04
N GLU A 266 6.50 -40.74 11.92
CA GLU A 266 7.93 -40.44 11.70
C GLU A 266 8.36 -39.63 10.44
N PHE A 267 8.46 -38.29 10.56
CA PHE A 267 9.52 -37.52 9.88
C PHE A 267 9.79 -36.20 10.63
N ILE A 268 11.05 -35.94 11.02
CA ILE A 268 11.47 -34.78 11.83
C ILE A 268 11.16 -33.43 11.14
N THR A 269 11.25 -33.37 9.81
CA THR A 269 10.97 -32.15 9.02
C THR A 269 9.50 -31.75 9.10
N ASN A 270 8.57 -32.72 9.08
CA ASN A 270 7.14 -32.46 9.23
C ASN A 270 6.79 -31.92 10.62
N VAL A 271 7.47 -32.40 11.67
CA VAL A 271 7.29 -31.88 13.03
C VAL A 271 7.76 -30.42 13.14
N LYS A 272 8.91 -30.08 12.55
CA LYS A 272 9.44 -28.70 12.54
C LYS A 272 8.50 -27.73 11.81
N ASN A 273 8.00 -28.10 10.63
CA ASN A 273 7.07 -27.27 9.86
C ASN A 273 5.76 -27.05 10.62
N LYS A 274 5.22 -28.08 11.27
CA LYS A 274 4.02 -27.97 12.12
C LYS A 274 4.23 -27.07 13.33
N ALA A 275 5.38 -27.17 14.00
CA ALA A 275 5.71 -26.27 15.11
C ALA A 275 5.78 -24.81 14.66
N LYS A 276 6.39 -24.54 13.49
CA LYS A 276 6.42 -23.21 12.88
C LYS A 276 5.00 -22.69 12.60
N GLU A 277 4.14 -23.52 12.01
CA GLU A 277 2.74 -23.16 11.72
C GLU A 277 1.92 -22.94 13.00
N SER A 278 2.06 -23.79 14.01
CA SER A 278 1.40 -23.63 15.31
C SER A 278 1.82 -22.34 16.01
N ASN A 279 3.11 -21.98 15.96
CA ASN A 279 3.61 -20.72 16.51
C ASN A 279 3.02 -19.53 15.74
N ARG A 280 2.95 -19.60 14.41
CA ARG A 280 2.33 -18.57 13.58
C ARG A 280 0.85 -18.37 13.92
N LEU A 281 0.06 -19.45 14.04
CA LEU A 281 -1.35 -19.37 14.45
C LEU A 281 -1.50 -18.78 15.87
N THR A 282 -0.57 -19.08 16.77
CA THR A 282 -0.55 -18.48 18.11
C THR A 282 -0.28 -16.97 18.05
N MET A 283 0.59 -16.52 17.15
CA MET A 283 0.81 -15.09 16.91
C MET A 283 -0.42 -14.41 16.29
N HIS A 284 -1.15 -15.07 15.38
CA HIS A 284 -2.44 -14.57 14.90
C HIS A 284 -3.47 -14.44 16.02
N LEU A 285 -3.57 -15.43 16.92
CA LEU A 285 -4.48 -15.37 18.07
C LEU A 285 -4.21 -14.14 18.94
N LYS A 286 -2.93 -13.85 19.21
CA LYS A 286 -2.52 -12.66 19.96
C LYS A 286 -2.91 -11.38 19.21
N ALA A 287 -2.60 -11.29 17.91
CA ALA A 287 -2.94 -10.11 17.10
C ALA A 287 -4.46 -9.88 17.04
N ILE A 288 -5.24 -10.94 16.83
CA ILE A 288 -6.70 -10.89 16.77
C ILE A 288 -7.29 -10.45 18.11
N THR A 289 -6.73 -10.93 19.24
CA THR A 289 -7.17 -10.51 20.58
C THR A 289 -6.96 -9.01 20.79
N GLU A 290 -5.79 -8.47 20.44
CA GLU A 290 -5.52 -7.03 20.53
C GLU A 290 -6.47 -6.20 19.67
N ILE A 291 -6.68 -6.63 18.42
CA ILE A 291 -7.61 -5.97 17.50
C ILE A 291 -9.04 -6.03 18.03
N SER A 292 -9.47 -7.17 18.60
CA SER A 292 -10.82 -7.35 19.13
C SER A 292 -11.13 -6.38 20.27
N ASN A 293 -10.15 -6.01 21.10
CA ASN A 293 -10.33 -5.00 22.14
C ASN A 293 -10.62 -3.63 21.51
N ALA A 294 -9.86 -3.25 20.48
CA ALA A 294 -10.05 -1.99 19.76
C ALA A 294 -11.41 -1.92 19.02
N CYS A 295 -11.96 -3.05 18.58
CA CYS A 295 -13.30 -3.11 17.96
C CYS A 295 -14.39 -2.61 18.92
N VAL A 296 -14.35 -3.07 20.17
CA VAL A 296 -15.35 -2.74 21.19
C VAL A 296 -15.30 -1.25 21.52
N GLU A 297 -14.10 -0.69 21.63
CA GLU A 297 -13.89 0.72 21.96
C GLU A 297 -14.39 1.69 20.87
N ASN A 298 -14.38 1.26 19.60
CA ASN A 298 -14.68 2.11 18.45
C ASN A 298 -16.07 1.87 17.84
N ASP A 299 -16.84 0.91 18.38
CA ASP A 299 -18.11 0.45 17.78
C ASP A 299 -19.15 1.58 17.66
N SER A 300 -19.43 2.26 18.77
CA SER A 300 -20.42 3.33 18.85
C SER A 300 -20.06 4.54 17.99
N VAL A 301 -18.79 4.92 17.99
CA VAL A 301 -18.25 6.04 17.21
C VAL A 301 -18.33 5.73 15.71
N SER A 302 -18.06 4.50 15.30
CA SER A 302 -18.17 4.08 13.91
C SER A 302 -19.63 4.08 13.41
N GLU A 303 -20.59 3.69 14.24
CA GLU A 303 -22.02 3.78 13.87
C GLU A 303 -22.46 5.24 13.74
N ALA A 304 -22.05 6.11 14.68
CA ALA A 304 -22.32 7.55 14.60
C ALA A 304 -21.73 8.19 13.32
N MET A 305 -20.55 7.76 12.86
CA MET A 305 -19.99 8.20 11.58
C MET A 305 -20.88 7.80 10.40
N ALA A 306 -21.39 6.56 10.40
CA ALA A 306 -22.23 6.07 9.33
C ALA A 306 -23.58 6.80 9.31
N ASP A 307 -24.16 7.05 10.47
CA ASP A 307 -25.38 7.86 10.61
C ASP A 307 -25.19 9.30 10.09
N LEU A 308 -24.06 9.94 10.40
CA LEU A 308 -23.71 11.26 9.85
C LEU A 308 -23.62 11.25 8.32
N ILE A 309 -23.04 10.21 7.73
CA ILE A 309 -22.89 10.07 6.28
C ILE A 309 -24.26 9.90 5.61
N GLU A 310 -25.13 9.09 6.20
CA GLU A 310 -26.48 8.78 5.71
C GLU A 310 -27.52 9.88 6.03
N ASP A 311 -27.12 10.97 6.69
CA ASP A 311 -28.01 12.04 7.19
C ASP A 311 -29.10 11.52 8.16
N VAL A 312 -28.79 10.49 8.96
CA VAL A 312 -29.67 10.02 10.02
C VAL A 312 -29.62 11.00 11.20
N PRO A 313 -30.77 11.42 11.78
CA PRO A 313 -30.76 12.28 12.96
C PRO A 313 -30.12 11.57 14.16
N ILE A 314 -29.09 12.18 14.74
CA ILE A 314 -28.35 11.64 15.89
C ILE A 314 -28.17 12.66 17.00
N ASN A 315 -28.18 12.20 18.25
CA ASN A 315 -27.77 12.99 19.41
C ASN A 315 -26.25 12.88 19.60
N LEU A 316 -25.51 13.70 18.85
CA LEU A 316 -24.05 13.64 18.79
C LEU A 316 -23.38 13.74 20.17
N LEU A 317 -23.95 14.53 21.09
CA LEU A 317 -23.42 14.73 22.44
C LEU A 317 -23.49 13.46 23.30
N GLU A 318 -24.51 12.64 23.09
CA GLU A 318 -24.68 11.37 23.80
C GLU A 318 -23.75 10.30 23.22
N SER A 319 -23.64 10.23 21.89
CA SER A 319 -22.78 9.28 21.18
C SER A 319 -21.28 9.46 21.48
N ILE A 320 -20.86 10.63 21.95
CA ILE A 320 -19.44 10.96 22.22
C ILE A 320 -19.10 11.06 23.70
N LYS A 321 -20.03 10.76 24.62
CA LYS A 321 -19.85 11.00 26.06
C LYS A 321 -18.57 10.36 26.60
N ASP A 322 -18.30 9.14 26.17
CA ASP A 322 -17.13 8.35 26.59
C ASP A 322 -16.04 8.29 25.51
N ALA A 323 -16.15 9.10 24.45
CA ALA A 323 -15.22 9.08 23.33
C ALA A 323 -13.91 9.80 23.66
N THR A 324 -12.80 9.27 23.16
CA THR A 324 -11.47 9.90 23.23
C THR A 324 -11.39 11.14 22.34
N GLU A 325 -10.41 12.01 22.58
CA GLU A 325 -10.21 13.19 21.73
C GLU A 325 -9.89 12.83 20.27
N GLN A 326 -9.22 11.71 20.05
CA GLN A 326 -8.94 11.22 18.71
C GLN A 326 -10.21 10.74 17.99
N GLN A 327 -11.09 10.02 18.70
CA GLN A 327 -12.40 9.60 18.19
C GLN A 327 -13.28 10.82 17.84
N LYS A 328 -13.32 11.83 18.72
CA LYS A 328 -14.06 13.07 18.49
C LYS A 328 -13.53 13.86 17.29
N LEU A 329 -12.21 13.97 17.15
CA LEU A 329 -11.60 14.62 15.98
C LEU A 329 -11.97 13.89 14.68
N ARG A 330 -11.92 12.56 14.69
CA ARG A 330 -12.30 11.71 13.55
C ARG A 330 -13.76 11.94 13.15
N LEU A 331 -14.67 11.99 14.14
CA LEU A 331 -16.09 12.35 13.91
C LEU A 331 -16.24 13.78 13.36
N ALA A 332 -15.50 14.75 13.90
CA ALA A 332 -15.53 16.14 13.44
C ALA A 332 -15.09 16.28 11.97
N LEU A 333 -14.12 15.47 11.53
CA LEU A 333 -13.71 15.42 10.12
C LEU A 333 -14.82 14.86 9.23
N ILE A 334 -15.49 13.78 9.64
CA ILE A 334 -16.63 13.21 8.90
C ILE A 334 -17.78 14.23 8.81
N GLU A 335 -18.08 14.88 9.93
CA GLU A 335 -19.06 15.96 10.03
C GLU A 335 -18.76 17.09 9.02
N TYR A 336 -17.51 17.56 9.00
CA TYR A 336 -17.04 18.58 8.08
C TYR A 336 -17.13 18.13 6.61
N LEU A 337 -16.69 16.92 6.28
CA LEU A 337 -16.78 16.39 4.92
C LEU A 337 -18.24 16.24 4.46
N CYS A 338 -19.16 15.88 5.36
CA CYS A 338 -20.60 15.87 5.08
C CYS A 338 -21.15 17.26 4.76
N GLU A 339 -20.68 18.31 5.44
CA GLU A 339 -21.05 19.70 5.14
C GLU A 339 -20.47 20.18 3.79
N VAL A 340 -19.20 19.88 3.51
CA VAL A 340 -18.55 20.23 2.22
C VAL A 340 -19.29 19.59 1.04
N THR A 341 -19.71 18.33 1.18
CA THR A 341 -20.48 17.62 0.14
C THR A 341 -21.91 18.14 0.00
N ALA A 342 -22.54 18.63 1.08
CA ALA A 342 -23.88 19.21 1.06
C ALA A 342 -23.93 20.56 0.34
N ARG A 343 -22.84 21.34 0.38
CA ARG A 343 -22.70 22.63 -0.33
C ARG A 343 -22.47 22.49 -1.84
N SER A 344 -22.36 21.26 -2.37
CA SER A 344 -22.28 21.00 -3.82
C SER A 344 -23.57 21.46 -4.53
N PRO A 345 -23.51 21.88 -5.81
CA PRO A 345 -24.50 22.77 -6.44
C PRO A 345 -25.85 22.13 -6.81
N ASN A 346 -26.33 21.13 -6.09
CA ASN A 346 -27.70 20.64 -6.22
C ASN A 346 -28.65 21.51 -5.39
N ILE A 347 -28.93 22.70 -5.94
CA ILE A 347 -29.82 23.76 -5.42
C ILE A 347 -31.20 23.23 -4.96
N LEU A 348 -31.68 22.13 -5.55
CA LEU A 348 -32.96 21.51 -5.20
C LEU A 348 -32.97 20.78 -3.85
N LYS A 349 -31.82 20.24 -3.37
CA LYS A 349 -31.76 19.60 -2.04
C LYS A 349 -31.64 20.61 -0.91
N THR A 350 -31.08 21.78 -1.19
CA THR A 350 -30.84 22.85 -0.22
C THR A 350 -32.12 23.57 0.19
N LEU A 351 -33.19 23.50 -0.62
CA LEU A 351 -34.47 24.16 -0.36
C LEU A 351 -35.41 23.34 0.54
N TRP A 352 -35.20 22.03 0.68
CA TRP A 352 -36.14 21.12 1.38
C TRP A 352 -35.59 20.53 2.69
N LYS A 353 -34.32 20.78 3.05
CA LYS A 353 -33.82 20.42 4.37
C LYS A 353 -34.05 21.58 5.33
N ASP A 354 -35.10 21.47 6.14
CA ASP A 354 -35.25 22.27 7.35
C ASP A 354 -33.97 22.18 8.19
N LYS A 355 -33.35 23.34 8.40
CA LYS A 355 -32.10 23.52 9.16
C LYS A 355 -32.32 23.11 10.63
N GLN A 356 -31.99 21.89 11.02
CA GLN A 356 -31.92 21.52 12.44
C GLN A 356 -30.69 20.74 12.89
N GLN A 357 -29.82 20.26 11.98
CA GLN A 357 -28.52 19.74 12.41
C GLN A 357 -27.50 20.86 12.46
N LYS A 358 -27.34 21.45 13.65
CA LYS A 358 -26.18 22.29 13.95
C LYS A 358 -24.99 21.37 14.10
N TRP A 359 -23.96 21.54 13.28
CA TRP A 359 -22.75 20.73 13.33
C TRP A 359 -21.90 21.14 14.55
N ILE A 360 -21.86 20.30 15.58
CA ILE A 360 -21.37 20.69 16.93
C ILE A 360 -19.87 20.46 17.08
N LEU A 361 -19.34 19.35 16.57
CA LEU A 361 -17.94 18.98 16.80
C LEU A 361 -16.99 19.80 15.93
N PHE A 362 -17.38 20.09 14.70
CA PHE A 362 -16.64 20.95 13.77
C PHE A 362 -16.18 22.26 14.44
N ASP A 363 -17.05 22.92 15.20
CA ASP A 363 -16.73 24.19 15.88
C ASP A 363 -15.61 24.02 16.92
N GLY A 364 -15.54 22.86 17.58
CA GLY A 364 -14.54 22.53 18.60
C GLY A 364 -13.16 22.16 18.04
N TYR A 365 -13.07 21.77 16.75
CA TYR A 365 -11.85 21.33 16.06
C TYR A 365 -11.51 22.21 14.85
N LYS A 366 -11.96 23.47 14.86
CA LYS A 366 -11.83 24.38 13.71
C LYS A 366 -10.39 24.51 13.20
N LYS A 367 -9.39 24.57 14.09
CA LYS A 367 -7.97 24.70 13.70
C LYS A 367 -7.44 23.45 12.99
N GLU A 368 -7.74 22.28 13.55
CA GLU A 368 -7.39 20.99 12.97
C GLU A 368 -8.06 20.81 11.59
N ILE A 369 -9.31 21.25 11.46
CA ILE A 369 -10.08 21.19 10.21
C ILE A 369 -9.57 22.18 9.17
N GLU A 370 -9.16 23.39 9.57
CA GLU A 370 -8.48 24.35 8.69
C GLU A 370 -7.17 23.77 8.15
N LEU A 371 -6.37 23.12 9.01
CA LEU A 371 -5.15 22.45 8.62
C LEU A 371 -5.42 21.26 7.69
N PHE A 372 -6.40 20.42 8.02
CA PHE A 372 -6.86 19.33 7.16
C PHE A 372 -7.29 19.83 5.78
N THR A 373 -8.06 20.91 5.74
CA THR A 373 -8.53 21.51 4.48
C THR A 373 -7.36 22.02 3.65
N LYS A 374 -6.42 22.75 4.26
CA LYS A 374 -5.23 23.25 3.57
C LYS A 374 -4.35 22.12 3.00
N THR A 375 -4.23 21.02 3.74
CA THR A 375 -3.37 19.89 3.37
C THR A 375 -4.02 19.03 2.29
N TYR A 376 -5.28 18.67 2.48
CA TYR A 376 -5.95 17.66 1.66
C TYR A 376 -6.91 18.28 0.64
N ILE A 377 -7.70 19.31 0.97
CA ILE A 377 -8.72 19.87 0.07
C ILE A 377 -8.12 21.02 -0.75
N LYS A 378 -7.58 20.70 -1.94
CA LYS A 378 -7.12 21.70 -2.92
C LYS A 378 -8.24 22.12 -3.89
N ASN A 379 -8.05 23.23 -4.59
CA ASN A 379 -9.05 23.87 -5.45
C ASN A 379 -9.80 22.89 -6.38
N TYR A 380 -11.12 23.08 -6.46
CA TYR A 380 -12.08 22.41 -7.36
C TYR A 380 -12.43 20.95 -7.02
N GLN A 381 -13.45 20.72 -6.17
CA GLN A 381 -13.89 19.36 -5.88
C GLN A 381 -15.39 19.18 -5.69
N ASN A 382 -15.91 18.22 -6.44
CA ASN A 382 -17.16 17.54 -6.13
C ASN A 382 -16.81 16.26 -5.38
N LEU A 383 -16.44 16.39 -4.10
CA LEU A 383 -16.38 15.24 -3.19
C LEU A 383 -17.75 14.57 -3.19
N ARG A 384 -17.76 13.25 -3.12
CA ARG A 384 -18.99 12.46 -3.06
C ARG A 384 -19.01 11.68 -1.78
N ARG A 385 -20.17 11.65 -1.13
CA ARG A 385 -20.36 10.81 0.05
C ARG A 385 -20.26 9.33 -0.35
N PRO A 386 -19.63 8.49 0.49
CA PRO A 386 -19.62 7.05 0.28
C PRO A 386 -21.04 6.50 0.40
N SER A 387 -21.20 5.21 0.08
CA SER A 387 -22.49 4.54 0.28
C SER A 387 -22.28 3.14 0.82
N TYR A 388 -23.38 2.53 1.24
CA TYR A 388 -23.38 1.22 1.88
C TYR A 388 -24.18 0.22 1.06
N GLU A 389 -23.70 -1.02 1.00
CA GLU A 389 -24.46 -2.15 0.48
C GLU A 389 -25.67 -2.42 1.39
N ARG A 390 -26.87 -2.50 0.81
CA ARG A 390 -28.12 -2.65 1.57
C ARG A 390 -28.29 -4.03 2.23
N ASN A 391 -27.56 -5.01 1.74
CA ASN A 391 -27.64 -6.42 2.12
C ASN A 391 -26.53 -6.83 3.11
N GLN A 392 -25.73 -5.89 3.60
CA GLN A 392 -24.69 -6.12 4.60
C GLN A 392 -24.81 -5.08 5.72
N SER A 393 -24.13 -5.33 6.85
CA SER A 393 -23.96 -4.30 7.86
C SER A 393 -23.16 -3.12 7.28
N ARG A 394 -23.38 -1.90 7.78
CA ARG A 394 -22.65 -0.70 7.33
C ARG A 394 -21.13 -0.84 7.49
N LYS A 395 -20.71 -1.58 8.53
CA LYS A 395 -19.32 -1.91 8.84
C LYS A 395 -18.62 -2.69 7.71
N LEU A 396 -19.29 -3.68 7.13
CA LEU A 396 -18.71 -4.54 6.07
C LEU A 396 -19.11 -4.11 4.65
N GLY A 397 -20.26 -3.45 4.53
CA GLY A 397 -20.86 -3.00 3.29
C GLY A 397 -20.43 -1.60 2.83
N TYR A 398 -19.42 -0.98 3.45
CA TYR A 398 -18.90 0.32 3.02
C TYR A 398 -18.33 0.26 1.59
N ILE A 399 -18.76 1.19 0.72
CA ILE A 399 -18.33 1.30 -0.67
C ILE A 399 -17.54 2.60 -0.86
N PRO A 400 -16.20 2.52 -1.01
CA PRO A 400 -15.35 3.66 -1.35
C PRO A 400 -15.71 4.28 -2.71
N GLU A 401 -15.43 5.57 -2.91
CA GLU A 401 -15.71 6.22 -4.21
C GLU A 401 -14.87 5.60 -5.35
N LEU A 402 -13.69 5.08 -5.00
CA LEU A 402 -12.80 4.41 -5.94
C LEU A 402 -13.47 3.21 -6.64
N VAL A 403 -14.32 2.46 -5.95
CA VAL A 403 -15.09 1.35 -6.54
C VAL A 403 -15.96 1.85 -7.69
N ARG A 404 -16.67 2.97 -7.49
CA ARG A 404 -17.55 3.56 -8.51
C ARG A 404 -16.77 4.04 -9.72
N ILE A 405 -15.66 4.73 -9.48
CA ILE A 405 -14.78 5.24 -10.53
C ILE A 405 -14.29 4.10 -11.43
N ILE A 406 -13.84 2.99 -10.83
CA ILE A 406 -13.36 1.82 -11.56
C ILE A 406 -14.51 1.08 -12.27
N THR A 407 -15.68 0.94 -11.66
CA THR A 407 -16.86 0.39 -12.32
C THR A 407 -17.27 1.24 -13.54
N ASP A 408 -17.22 2.56 -13.45
CA ASP A 408 -17.51 3.44 -14.58
C ASP A 408 -16.41 3.45 -15.63
N LEU A 409 -15.14 3.24 -15.25
CA LEU A 409 -14.03 3.06 -16.19
C LEU A 409 -14.29 1.83 -17.08
N LYS A 410 -14.63 0.70 -16.46
CA LYS A 410 -14.96 -0.55 -17.15
C LYS A 410 -16.10 -0.42 -18.13
N ASN A 411 -17.18 0.21 -17.68
CA ASN A 411 -18.40 0.35 -18.46
C ASN A 411 -18.26 1.44 -19.55
N ASN A 412 -17.07 2.03 -19.72
CA ASN A 412 -16.80 3.16 -20.61
C ASN A 412 -17.71 4.38 -20.33
N ARG A 413 -18.15 4.55 -19.08
CA ARG A 413 -19.00 5.66 -18.62
C ARG A 413 -18.24 6.71 -17.82
N LEU A 414 -16.96 6.46 -17.51
CA LEU A 414 -16.16 7.39 -16.73
C LEU A 414 -15.99 8.71 -17.48
N SER A 415 -16.44 9.80 -16.83
CA SER A 415 -16.43 11.16 -17.37
C SER A 415 -15.09 11.57 -17.98
N THR A 416 -15.13 12.06 -19.22
CA THR A 416 -13.95 12.61 -19.93
C THR A 416 -13.57 14.01 -19.46
N THR A 417 -14.49 14.73 -18.80
CA THR A 417 -14.21 16.06 -18.24
C THR A 417 -13.51 15.95 -16.89
N LYS A 418 -13.95 15.02 -16.02
CA LYS A 418 -13.29 14.74 -14.73
C LYS A 418 -12.02 13.91 -14.90
N TYR A 419 -12.01 12.99 -15.87
CA TYR A 419 -10.89 12.09 -16.12
C TYR A 419 -10.48 12.10 -17.59
N PRO A 420 -9.88 13.21 -18.07
CA PRO A 420 -9.45 13.36 -19.45
C PRO A 420 -8.40 12.31 -19.85
N ILE A 421 -8.31 12.06 -21.15
CA ILE A 421 -7.38 11.11 -21.75
C ILE A 421 -6.21 11.92 -22.32
N VAL A 422 -4.99 11.55 -21.94
CA VAL A 422 -3.76 12.16 -22.47
C VAL A 422 -3.33 11.47 -23.75
N ARG A 423 -3.23 10.14 -23.67
CA ARG A 423 -2.78 9.27 -24.74
C ARG A 423 -3.84 8.22 -25.01
N ASN A 424 -4.27 8.07 -26.25
CA ASN A 424 -5.22 7.03 -26.64
C ASN A 424 -4.53 5.93 -27.43
N ILE A 425 -4.75 4.67 -27.03
CA ILE A 425 -4.21 3.50 -27.72
C ILE A 425 -5.40 2.58 -28.08
N PRO A 426 -5.55 2.17 -29.35
CA PRO A 426 -6.61 1.25 -29.76
C PRO A 426 -6.31 -0.18 -29.27
N GLY A 427 -7.34 -0.93 -28.87
CA GLY A 427 -7.21 -2.33 -28.45
C GLY A 427 -8.12 -2.71 -27.28
N ASN A 428 -8.34 -4.01 -27.09
CA ASN A 428 -9.10 -4.56 -25.96
C ASN A 428 -8.17 -4.67 -24.74
N ARG A 429 -8.51 -4.00 -23.64
CA ARG A 429 -7.58 -3.70 -22.55
C ARG A 429 -7.69 -4.75 -21.45
N LYS A 430 -6.66 -5.57 -21.32
CA LYS A 430 -6.62 -6.69 -20.36
C LYS A 430 -6.10 -6.27 -19.00
N THR A 431 -5.22 -5.26 -18.93
CA THR A 431 -4.61 -4.83 -17.67
C THR A 431 -5.10 -3.44 -17.26
N ILE A 432 -5.54 -3.30 -16.02
CA ILE A 432 -5.96 -2.02 -15.43
C ILE A 432 -4.97 -1.65 -14.32
N ILE A 433 -4.30 -0.52 -14.49
CA ILE A 433 -3.37 0.04 -13.52
C ILE A 433 -4.05 1.24 -12.87
N VAL A 434 -4.08 1.29 -11.54
CA VAL A 434 -4.61 2.44 -10.79
C VAL A 434 -3.48 2.98 -9.94
N PHE A 435 -3.10 4.23 -10.18
CA PHE A 435 -2.18 4.96 -9.32
C PHE A 435 -2.96 5.89 -8.39
N MET A 436 -2.78 5.75 -7.07
CA MET A 436 -3.34 6.65 -6.07
C MET A 436 -2.23 7.49 -5.44
N GLY A 437 -2.13 8.75 -5.86
CA GLY A 437 -1.26 9.73 -5.23
C GLY A 437 -1.79 10.18 -3.87
N GLY A 438 -0.91 10.36 -2.89
CA GLY A 438 -1.28 10.77 -1.53
C GLY A 438 -1.67 9.62 -0.60
N GLY A 439 -1.65 8.38 -1.09
CA GLY A 439 -1.81 7.17 -0.29
C GLY A 439 -3.11 6.40 -0.55
N ILE A 440 -3.03 5.07 -0.50
CA ILE A 440 -4.18 4.16 -0.59
C ILE A 440 -4.44 3.53 0.77
N SER A 441 -5.71 3.41 1.16
CA SER A 441 -6.10 2.70 2.38
C SER A 441 -6.32 1.21 2.12
N PHE A 442 -6.17 0.37 3.15
CA PHE A 442 -6.49 -1.05 3.00
C PHE A 442 -7.99 -1.33 2.79
N ILE A 443 -8.87 -0.41 3.20
CA ILE A 443 -10.31 -0.47 2.91
C ILE A 443 -10.53 -0.40 1.39
N GLU A 444 -9.89 0.56 0.72
CA GLU A 444 -9.95 0.70 -0.75
C GLU A 444 -9.29 -0.47 -1.47
N TYR A 445 -8.11 -0.88 -1.00
CA TYR A 445 -7.38 -2.02 -1.56
C TYR A 445 -8.27 -3.27 -1.57
N ARG A 446 -8.85 -3.63 -0.43
CA ARG A 446 -9.80 -4.74 -0.31
C ARG A 446 -10.98 -4.56 -1.26
N ALA A 447 -11.63 -3.41 -1.23
CA ALA A 447 -12.84 -3.16 -2.02
C ALA A 447 -12.58 -3.31 -3.52
N LEU A 448 -11.41 -2.84 -4.00
CA LEU A 448 -11.00 -3.02 -5.37
C LEU A 448 -10.69 -4.47 -5.70
N VAL A 449 -9.91 -5.18 -4.89
CA VAL A 449 -9.60 -6.60 -5.16
C VAL A 449 -10.87 -7.44 -5.22
N LEU A 450 -11.85 -7.19 -4.34
CA LEU A 450 -13.15 -7.87 -4.37
C LEU A 450 -13.97 -7.50 -5.62
N LEU A 451 -14.04 -6.21 -5.96
CA LEU A 451 -14.71 -5.74 -7.18
C LEU A 451 -14.11 -6.44 -8.41
N PHE A 452 -12.78 -6.47 -8.50
CA PHE A 452 -12.09 -7.05 -9.63
C PHE A 452 -12.25 -8.57 -9.72
N THR A 453 -12.17 -9.28 -8.61
CA THR A 453 -12.40 -10.74 -8.59
C THR A 453 -13.81 -11.08 -9.06
N LYS A 454 -14.80 -10.27 -8.66
CA LYS A 454 -16.22 -10.49 -8.98
C LYS A 454 -16.58 -10.06 -10.40
N GLU A 455 -16.12 -8.87 -10.81
CA GLU A 455 -16.58 -8.21 -12.04
C GLU A 455 -15.57 -8.31 -13.19
N PHE A 456 -14.29 -8.58 -12.92
CA PHE A 456 -13.20 -8.57 -13.90
C PHE A 456 -12.29 -9.80 -13.82
N PRO A 457 -12.83 -11.03 -13.79
CA PRO A 457 -12.02 -12.24 -13.56
C PRO A 457 -10.99 -12.55 -14.67
N LYS A 458 -11.04 -11.84 -15.80
CA LYS A 458 -10.13 -12.00 -16.95
C LYS A 458 -9.14 -10.85 -17.11
N ASN A 459 -9.19 -9.85 -16.24
CA ASN A 459 -8.31 -8.69 -16.29
C ASN A 459 -7.28 -8.77 -15.19
N ASP A 460 -6.05 -8.36 -15.50
CA ASP A 460 -5.00 -8.18 -14.51
C ASP A 460 -5.11 -6.79 -13.89
N ILE A 461 -4.92 -6.71 -12.58
CA ILE A 461 -4.96 -5.43 -11.86
C ILE A 461 -3.68 -5.21 -11.13
N LEU A 462 -3.20 -3.97 -11.24
CA LEU A 462 -2.11 -3.48 -10.43
C LEU A 462 -2.51 -2.16 -9.78
N LEU A 463 -2.55 -2.17 -8.46
CA LEU A 463 -2.75 -0.98 -7.64
C LEU A 463 -1.38 -0.47 -7.22
N ILE A 464 -1.16 0.83 -7.45
CA ILE A 464 0.09 1.49 -7.18
C ILE A 464 -0.22 2.73 -6.35
N SER A 465 0.59 3.00 -5.34
CA SER A 465 0.48 4.20 -4.51
C SER A 465 1.87 4.64 -4.08
N ASN A 466 2.02 5.84 -3.54
CA ASN A 466 3.26 6.28 -2.90
C ASN A 466 3.31 5.93 -1.41
N LYS A 467 2.18 5.57 -0.80
CA LYS A 467 2.12 5.07 0.59
C LYS A 467 0.82 4.32 0.90
N ILE A 468 0.79 3.62 2.02
CA ILE A 468 -0.45 3.17 2.65
C ILE A 468 -0.85 4.27 3.64
N ILE A 469 -2.08 4.79 3.52
CA ILE A 469 -2.59 5.84 4.41
C ILE A 469 -3.53 5.25 5.45
N THR A 470 -3.35 5.67 6.71
CA THR A 470 -4.22 5.31 7.84
C THR A 470 -4.85 6.55 8.45
N ALA A 471 -5.91 6.37 9.25
CA ALA A 471 -6.53 7.52 9.91
C ALA A 471 -5.57 8.15 10.91
N ASN A 472 -4.78 7.34 11.62
CA ASN A 472 -3.78 7.82 12.58
C ASN A 472 -2.74 8.74 11.93
N GLU A 473 -2.30 8.42 10.72
CA GLU A 473 -1.37 9.28 9.97
C GLU A 473 -2.02 10.64 9.64
N ILE A 474 -3.28 10.63 9.18
CA ILE A 474 -4.03 11.87 8.89
C ILE A 474 -4.21 12.69 10.17
N LEU A 475 -4.72 12.09 11.23
CA LEU A 475 -5.03 12.76 12.49
C LEU A 475 -3.76 13.33 13.14
N SER A 476 -2.64 12.59 13.10
CA SER A 476 -1.36 13.08 13.62
C SER A 476 -0.79 14.23 12.79
N SER A 477 -1.00 14.25 11.47
CA SER A 477 -0.56 15.34 10.60
C SER A 477 -1.30 16.67 10.82
N ILE A 478 -2.49 16.62 11.44
CA ILE A 478 -3.34 17.79 11.68
C ILE A 478 -3.52 18.14 13.16
N SER A 479 -2.98 17.33 14.08
CA SER A 479 -3.14 17.56 15.51
C SER A 479 -2.34 18.79 15.95
N VAL A 480 -3.04 19.79 16.50
CA VAL A 480 -2.43 21.03 17.02
C VAL A 480 -2.18 20.92 18.53
N ARG A 481 -2.68 19.86 19.18
CA ARG A 481 -2.54 19.64 20.63
C ARG A 481 -1.22 18.90 20.94
N PRO A 482 -0.51 19.25 22.03
CA PRO A 482 0.73 18.56 22.40
C PRO A 482 0.45 17.07 22.62
N LYS A 483 1.35 16.20 22.14
CA LYS A 483 1.40 14.81 22.58
C LYS A 483 1.88 14.85 24.04
N TYR A 484 0.96 14.68 24.99
CA TYR A 484 1.29 14.53 26.40
C TYR A 484 1.65 13.09 26.73
#